data_AF-A0A7U6KEE4-F1
#
_entry.id   AF-A0A7U6KEE4-F1
#
_cell.length_a   1.000
_cell.length_b   1.000
_cell.length_c   1.000
_cell.angle_alpha   90.00
_cell.angle_beta   90.00
_cell.angle_gamma   90.00
#
_symmetry.space_group_name_H-M   'P 1'
#
loop_
_entity.id
_entity.type
_entity.pdbx_description
1 polymer ?
#
loop_
_entity_poly.entity_id
_entity_poly.type
_entity_poly.pdbx_seq_one_letter_code
_entity_poly.pdbx_strand_id
1 'polypeptide(L)'
;MYTYDQRRKAIELYLKYDLQVDPVIKKLGYPSRRILYKWYKEYISQGGFPEKHTKKSIYSDEQKHTAIEYYFNHGRTLSHTIQVLGYPSKIT
;
A
#
# COMPACT_ATOMS: atom_id res chain seq x y z
N MET A 1 1.75 -17.44 -1.80
CA MET A 1 1.42 -16.01 -1.57
C MET A 1 1.33 -15.34 -2.92
N TYR A 2 0.31 -14.53 -3.20
CA TYR A 2 0.18 -13.82 -4.48
C TYR A 2 0.62 -12.38 -4.32
N THR A 3 1.36 -11.83 -5.30
CA THR A 3 1.78 -10.43 -5.26
C THR A 3 0.60 -9.49 -5.53
N TYR A 4 0.74 -8.23 -5.13
CA TYR A 4 -0.23 -7.19 -5.40
C TYR A 4 -0.54 -7.07 -6.90
N ASP A 5 0.49 -7.07 -7.74
CA ASP A 5 0.33 -7.01 -9.20
C ASP A 5 -0.40 -8.23 -9.77
N GLN A 6 -0.13 -9.43 -9.24
CA GLN A 6 -0.86 -10.64 -9.66
C GLN A 6 -2.34 -10.55 -9.33
N ARG A 7 -2.67 -10.04 -8.14
CA ARG A 7 -4.05 -9.82 -7.71
C ARG A 7 -4.75 -8.76 -8.56
N ARG A 8 -4.06 -7.66 -8.86
CA ARG A 8 -4.55 -6.57 -9.72
C ARG A 8 -4.90 -7.07 -11.11
N LYS A 9 -3.94 -7.73 -11.78
CA LYS A 9 -4.14 -8.32 -13.11
C LYS A 9 -5.30 -9.32 -13.15
N ALA A 10 -5.47 -10.13 -12.10
CA ALA A 10 -6.57 -11.10 -12.02
C ALA A 10 -7.95 -10.43 -11.96
N ILE A 11 -8.11 -9.37 -11.16
CA ILE A 11 -9.38 -8.64 -11.08
C ILE A 11 -9.63 -7.80 -12.33
N GLU A 12 -8.61 -7.17 -12.92
CA GLU A 12 -8.75 -6.44 -14.20
C GLU A 12 -9.26 -7.38 -15.31
N LEU A 13 -8.71 -8.58 -15.42
CA LEU A 13 -9.22 -9.60 -16.35
C LEU A 13 -10.63 -10.07 -15.97
N TYR A 14 -10.92 -10.22 -14.68
CA TYR A 14 -12.25 -10.60 -14.21
C TYR A 14 -13.33 -9.58 -14.58
N LEU A 15 -13.03 -8.29 -14.48
CA LEU A 15 -13.91 -7.21 -14.93
C LEU A 15 -14.04 -7.19 -16.46
N LYS A 16 -12.96 -7.46 -17.19
CA LYS A 16 -12.97 -7.54 -18.67
C LYS A 16 -13.83 -8.68 -19.22
N TYR A 17 -13.94 -9.79 -18.49
CA TYR A 17 -14.73 -10.96 -18.88
C TYR A 17 -16.12 -10.99 -18.24
N ASP A 18 -16.70 -9.83 -17.93
CA ASP A 18 -18.05 -9.73 -17.36
C ASP A 18 -18.25 -10.61 -16.11
N LEU A 19 -17.25 -10.64 -15.21
CA LEU A 19 -17.26 -11.40 -13.96
C LEU A 19 -17.26 -12.93 -14.16
N GLN A 20 -16.75 -13.42 -15.29
CA GLN A 20 -16.55 -14.84 -15.51
C GLN A 20 -15.21 -15.31 -14.94
N VAL A 21 -15.25 -16.33 -14.07
CA VAL A 21 -14.06 -16.85 -13.38
C VAL A 21 -13.23 -17.78 -14.27
N ASP A 22 -13.87 -18.68 -15.01
CA ASP A 22 -13.20 -19.67 -15.85
C ASP A 22 -12.24 -19.09 -16.89
N PRO A 23 -12.56 -18.02 -17.66
CA PRO A 23 -11.61 -17.44 -18.60
C PRO A 23 -10.41 -16.81 -17.91
N VAL A 24 -10.58 -16.23 -16.71
CA VAL A 24 -9.47 -15.66 -15.93
C VAL A 24 -8.51 -16.77 -15.49
N ILE A 25 -9.03 -17.88 -14.95
CA ILE A 25 -8.22 -19.02 -14.51
C ILE A 25 -7.52 -19.67 -15.71
N LYS A 26 -8.21 -19.87 -16.83
CA LYS A 26 -7.60 -20.40 -18.06
C LYS A 26 -6.50 -19.49 -18.61
N LYS A 27 -6.67 -18.18 -18.51
CA LYS A 27 -5.71 -17.20 -19.05
C LYS A 27 -4.47 -17.04 -18.18
N LEU A 28 -4.64 -17.00 -16.85
CA LEU A 28 -3.55 -16.74 -15.91
C LEU A 28 -2.94 -18.02 -15.31
N GLY A 29 -3.69 -19.14 -15.28
CA GLY A 29 -3.28 -20.38 -14.58
C GLY A 29 -3.42 -20.31 -13.05
N TYR A 30 -3.84 -19.16 -12.52
CA TYR A 30 -4.13 -18.84 -11.12
C TYR A 30 -5.18 -17.71 -11.13
N PRO A 31 -5.77 -17.28 -10.00
CA PRO A 31 -5.92 -17.91 -8.70
C PRO A 31 -7.04 -18.97 -8.69
N SER A 32 -7.33 -19.62 -7.56
CA SER A 32 -8.51 -20.47 -7.44
C SER A 32 -9.81 -19.64 -7.43
N ARG A 33 -10.94 -20.26 -7.81
CA ARG A 33 -12.25 -19.58 -7.88
C ARG A 33 -12.59 -18.81 -6.59
N ARG A 34 -12.39 -19.46 -5.43
CA ARG A 34 -12.65 -18.87 -4.10
C ARG A 34 -11.80 -17.64 -3.82
N ILE A 35 -10.54 -17.68 -4.23
CA ILE A 35 -9.59 -16.58 -4.01
C ILE A 35 -9.98 -15.37 -4.86
N LEU A 36 -10.38 -15.59 -6.12
CA LEU A 36 -10.82 -14.52 -7.00
C LEU A 36 -12.06 -13.81 -6.45
N TYR A 37 -13.05 -14.56 -5.96
CA TYR A 37 -14.23 -13.97 -5.30
C TYR A 37 -13.88 -13.16 -4.06
N LYS A 38 -12.99 -13.68 -3.19
CA LYS A 38 -12.53 -12.94 -2.01
C LYS A 38 -11.88 -11.63 -2.42
N TRP A 39 -11.00 -11.68 -3.42
CA TRP A 39 -10.32 -10.49 -3.91
C TRP A 39 -11.27 -9.47 -4.49
N TYR A 40 -12.28 -9.91 -5.26
CA TYR A 40 -13.31 -9.05 -5.82
C TYR A 40 -14.20 -8.42 -4.74
N LYS A 41 -14.58 -9.19 -3.71
CA LYS A 41 -15.34 -8.67 -2.57
C LYS A 41 -14.56 -7.58 -1.82
N GLU A 42 -13.27 -7.83 -1.57
CA GLU A 42 -12.39 -6.83 -0.96
C GLU A 42 -12.21 -5.60 -1.86
N TYR A 43 -12.14 -5.77 -3.19
CA TYR A 43 -12.06 -4.67 -4.16
C TYR A 43 -13.31 -3.77 -4.09
N ILE A 44 -14.51 -4.36 -4.07
CA ILE A 44 -15.77 -3.60 -3.89
C ILE A 44 -15.80 -2.91 -2.52
N SER A 45 -15.45 -3.64 -1.46
CA SER A 45 -15.49 -3.10 -0.09
C SER A 45 -14.51 -1.95 0.14
N GLN A 46 -13.39 -1.93 -0.58
CA GLN A 46 -12.37 -0.88 -0.47
C GLN A 46 -12.55 0.23 -1.51
N GLY A 47 -13.51 0.11 -2.43
CA GLY A 47 -13.75 1.09 -3.50
C GLY A 47 -12.67 1.09 -4.59
N GLY A 48 -11.89 0.01 -4.72
CA GLY A 48 -10.77 -0.08 -5.66
C GLY A 48 -9.60 -0.90 -5.12
N PHE A 49 -8.54 -1.01 -5.91
CA PHE A 49 -7.27 -1.49 -5.40
C PHE A 49 -6.58 -0.36 -4.64
N PRO A 50 -6.23 -0.53 -3.35
CA PRO A 50 -5.36 0.43 -2.69
C PRO A 50 -4.02 0.42 -3.44
N GLU A 51 -3.68 1.51 -4.13
CA GLU A 51 -2.51 1.61 -5.04
C GLU A 51 -1.18 1.34 -4.33
N LYS A 52 -1.20 1.40 -3.00
CA LYS A 52 -0.31 0.76 -2.05
C LYS A 52 -1.06 0.79 -0.74
N HIS A 53 -0.86 -0.18 0.14
CA HIS A 53 -1.05 0.08 1.56
C HIS A 53 0.04 1.06 2.00
N THR A 54 0.00 2.31 1.54
CA THR A 54 0.72 3.38 2.22
C THR A 54 0.03 3.48 3.56
N LYS A 55 0.69 2.98 4.62
CA LYS A 55 0.34 3.40 5.96
C LYS A 55 0.20 4.91 5.88
N LYS A 56 -0.95 5.45 6.27
CA LYS A 56 -1.11 6.90 6.41
C LYS A 56 0.08 7.37 7.24
N SER A 57 0.93 8.19 6.63
CA SER A 57 2.09 8.76 7.31
C SER A 57 1.54 9.53 8.49
N ILE A 58 1.94 9.17 9.71
CA ILE A 58 1.52 9.85 10.93
C ILE A 58 2.03 11.30 10.93
N TYR A 59 3.12 11.53 10.19
CA TYR A 59 3.73 12.84 9.99
C TYR A 59 3.37 13.43 8.64
N SER A 60 2.99 14.71 8.65
CA SER A 60 2.80 15.53 7.45
C SER A 60 4.13 15.68 6.69
N ASP A 61 4.06 15.97 5.39
CA ASP A 61 5.27 16.19 4.58
C ASP A 61 6.06 17.42 5.05
N GLU A 62 5.37 18.44 5.58
CA GLU A 62 5.98 19.62 6.22
C GLU A 62 6.83 19.21 7.43
N GLN A 63 6.27 18.37 8.30
CA GLN A 63 6.96 17.87 9.50
C GLN A 63 8.22 17.06 9.15
N LYS A 64 8.15 16.27 8.06
CA LYS A 64 9.34 15.56 7.55
C LYS A 64 10.39 16.53 7.04
N HIS A 65 9.98 17.55 6.29
CA HIS A 65 10.91 18.54 5.75
C HIS A 65 11.64 19.29 6.87
N THR A 66 10.91 19.79 7.86
CA THR A 66 11.50 20.46 9.02
C THR A 66 12.47 19.56 9.78
N ALA A 67 12.14 18.27 9.96
CA ALA A 67 13.02 17.32 10.60
C ALA A 67 14.33 17.10 9.81
N ILE A 68 14.23 17.01 8.48
CA ILE A 68 15.38 16.85 7.59
C ILE A 68 16.27 18.11 7.63
N GLU A 69 15.68 19.29 7.51
CA GLU A 69 16.40 20.57 7.53
C GLU A 69 17.13 20.79 8.86
N TYR A 70 16.43 20.57 9.98
CA TYR A 70 17.02 20.72 11.31
C TYR A 70 18.18 19.74 11.51
N TYR A 71 18.04 18.50 11.04
CA TYR A 71 19.09 17.48 11.10
C TYR A 71 20.37 17.90 10.35
N PHE A 72 20.23 18.49 9.17
CA PHE A 72 21.38 18.97 8.41
C PHE A 72 22.04 20.19 9.07
N ASN A 73 21.26 21.11 9.62
CA ASN A 73 21.77 22.35 10.22
C ASN A 73 22.42 22.14 11.61
N HIS A 74 21.97 21.16 12.39
CA HIS A 74 22.36 21.00 13.81
C HIS A 74 23.27 19.79 14.07
N GLY A 75 24.08 19.39 13.08
CA GLY A 75 25.15 18.42 13.30
C GLY A 75 24.70 16.96 13.28
N ARG A 76 23.66 16.61 12.52
CA ARG A 76 23.29 15.22 12.17
C ARG A 76 23.03 14.29 13.37
N THR A 77 22.46 14.81 14.45
CA THR A 77 22.12 14.01 15.63
C THR A 77 20.61 13.76 15.73
N LEU A 78 20.18 12.53 15.43
CA LEU A 78 18.75 12.15 15.44
C LEU A 78 18.09 12.34 16.82
N SER A 79 18.78 11.99 17.91
CA SER A 79 18.22 12.14 19.26
C SER A 79 17.94 13.60 19.61
N HIS A 80 18.85 14.50 19.21
CA HIS A 80 18.69 15.94 19.43
C HIS A 80 17.57 16.51 18.58
N THR A 81 17.45 16.09 17.31
CA THR A 81 16.34 16.52 16.44
C THR A 81 14.98 16.07 16.98
N ILE A 82 14.89 14.85 17.52
CA ILE A 82 13.66 14.33 18.14
C ILE A 82 13.34 15.10 19.42
N GLN A 83 14.34 15.41 20.26
CA GLN A 83 14.14 16.17 21.49
C GLN A 83 13.67 17.61 21.22
N VAL A 84 14.22 18.26 20.19
CA VAL A 84 13.89 19.65 19.84
C VAL A 84 12.55 19.76 19.12
N LEU A 85 12.28 18.86 18.16
CA LEU A 85 11.05 18.91 17.37
C LEU A 85 9.88 18.18 18.05
N GLY A 86 10.15 17.25 18.97
CA GLY A 86 9.13 16.39 19.59
C GLY A 86 8.58 15.30 18.66
N TYR A 87 9.00 15.28 17.39
CA TYR A 87 8.68 14.31 16.34
C TYR A 87 9.80 14.34 15.28
N PRO A 88 9.98 13.31 14.43
CA PRO A 88 9.38 11.99 14.44
C PRO A 88 10.15 10.99 15.31
N SER A 89 9.50 10.36 16.29
CA SER A 89 10.09 9.31 17.12
C SER A 89 9.92 7.92 16.48
N LYS A 90 10.78 6.96 16.87
CA LYS A 90 10.58 5.56 16.50
C LYS A 90 9.34 5.04 17.23
N ILE A 91 8.26 4.84 16.49
CA ILE A 91 7.16 3.98 16.95
C ILE A 91 7.75 2.57 17.01
N THR A 92 7.93 2.06 18.23
CA THR A 92 8.33 0.67 18.46
C THR A 92 7.08 -0.20 18.40
#